data_AF-A0A426YF40-F1
#
_entry.id   AF-A0A426YF40-F1
#
_cell.length_a   1.000
_cell.length_b   1.000
_cell.length_c   1.000
_cell.angle_alpha   90.00
_cell.angle_beta   90.00
_cell.angle_gamma   90.00
#
_symmetry.space_group_name_H-M   'P 1'
#
loop_
_entity.id
_entity.type
_entity.pdbx_description
1 polymer ?
#
loop_
_entity_poly.entity_id
_entity_poly.type
_entity_poly.pdbx_seq_one_letter_code
_entity_poly.pdbx_strand_id
1 'polypeptide(L)'
;MQLVRASRPRLASFCSPFSSASAEGTARLLRVGHVLRESRRFSESDVVRYSEVSGDRNPVHLDDAFARTVAGFDGGRVVHGMLVASLFPSVISSHFVRPSGLSFRRNDRLFSLLEFLSNT
;
A
#
# COMPACT_ATOMS: atom_id res chain seq x y z
N MET A 1 68.59 25.57 0.46
CA MET A 1 67.80 24.88 1.52
C MET A 1 66.33 24.99 1.17
N GLN A 2 65.61 23.88 1.26
CA GLN A 2 64.45 23.51 0.45
C GLN A 2 63.16 24.30 0.72
N LEU A 3 62.50 24.72 -0.36
CA LEU A 3 61.09 25.09 -0.40
C LEU A 3 60.22 23.87 -0.04
N VAL A 4 59.39 24.01 1.00
CA VAL A 4 58.42 23.00 1.41
C VAL A 4 57.23 23.04 0.45
N ARG A 5 57.08 21.96 -0.33
CA ARG A 5 55.98 21.71 -1.27
C ARG A 5 54.69 21.48 -0.47
N ALA A 6 53.70 22.35 -0.62
CA ALA A 6 52.36 22.12 -0.08
C ALA A 6 51.73 20.88 -0.76
N SER A 7 51.50 19.83 0.02
CA SER A 7 50.82 18.61 -0.42
C SER A 7 49.36 18.91 -0.74
N ARG A 8 48.97 18.71 -1.99
CA ARG A 8 47.58 18.82 -2.47
C ARG A 8 46.69 17.83 -1.70
N PRO A 9 45.50 18.22 -1.21
CA PRO A 9 44.56 17.27 -0.64
C PRO A 9 44.07 16.31 -1.73
N ARG A 10 44.02 15.02 -1.41
CA ARG A 10 43.42 13.99 -2.29
C ARG A 10 41.96 14.38 -2.51
N LEU A 11 41.58 14.53 -3.78
CA LEU A 11 40.19 14.69 -4.21
C LEU A 11 39.36 13.57 -3.58
N ALA A 12 38.46 13.93 -2.66
CA ALA A 12 37.39 13.05 -2.25
C ALA A 12 36.58 12.73 -3.51
N SER A 13 36.56 11.45 -3.87
CA SER A 13 35.68 10.93 -4.92
C SER A 13 34.25 11.29 -4.54
N PHE A 14 33.65 12.23 -5.27
CA PHE A 14 32.23 12.51 -5.22
C PHE A 14 31.51 11.22 -5.59
N CYS A 15 30.99 10.51 -4.58
CA CYS A 15 30.00 9.49 -4.79
C CYS A 15 28.75 10.20 -5.33
N SER A 16 28.52 10.07 -6.64
CA SER A 16 27.36 10.62 -7.31
C SER A 16 26.08 10.12 -6.62
N PRO A 17 25.11 10.99 -6.29
CA PRO A 17 23.80 10.52 -5.89
C PRO A 17 23.16 9.91 -7.13
N PHE A 18 22.42 8.82 -6.94
CA PHE A 18 21.73 8.09 -8.00
C PHE A 18 22.63 7.15 -8.80
N SER A 19 23.08 6.08 -8.13
CA SER A 19 23.31 4.83 -8.83
C SER A 19 21.97 4.42 -9.45
N SER A 20 21.82 4.63 -10.75
CA SER A 20 20.76 4.03 -11.54
C SER A 20 20.97 2.53 -11.51
N ALA A 21 20.53 1.90 -10.42
CA ALA A 21 20.14 0.51 -10.47
C ALA A 21 19.02 0.46 -11.51
N SER A 22 19.40 0.15 -12.75
CA SER A 22 18.49 -0.28 -13.79
C SER A 22 17.68 -1.42 -13.20
N ALA A 23 16.49 -1.09 -12.70
CA ALA A 23 15.47 -2.07 -12.49
C ALA A 23 15.05 -2.53 -13.88
N GLU A 24 15.79 -3.50 -14.43
CA GLU A 24 15.33 -4.41 -15.46
C GLU A 24 14.17 -5.24 -14.89
N GLY A 25 13.07 -4.55 -14.59
CA GLY A 25 11.73 -5.11 -14.65
C GLY A 25 11.13 -4.45 -15.87
N THR A 26 11.21 -5.13 -17.02
CA THR A 26 10.51 -4.75 -18.24
C THR A 26 9.14 -4.20 -17.86
N ALA A 27 8.86 -2.94 -18.23
CA ALA A 27 7.54 -2.35 -18.10
C ALA A 27 6.57 -3.30 -18.80
N ARG A 28 5.92 -4.16 -18.02
CA ARG A 28 5.06 -5.21 -18.55
C ARG A 28 3.79 -4.50 -18.98
N LEU A 29 3.79 -4.04 -20.24
CA LEU A 29 2.62 -3.51 -20.92
C LEU A 29 1.43 -4.39 -20.55
N LEU A 30 0.48 -3.83 -19.82
CA LEU A 30 -0.70 -4.55 -19.41
C LEU A 30 -1.53 -4.85 -20.64
N ARG A 31 -1.88 -6.13 -20.81
CA ARG A 31 -2.73 -6.58 -21.90
C ARG A 31 -4.00 -7.15 -21.31
N VAL A 32 -5.09 -7.06 -22.07
CA VAL A 32 -6.34 -7.72 -21.74
C VAL A 32 -6.05 -9.21 -21.53
N GLY A 33 -6.53 -9.75 -20.40
CA GLY A 33 -6.25 -11.12 -19.97
C GLY A 33 -5.15 -11.25 -18.91
N HIS A 34 -4.43 -10.18 -18.56
CA HIS A 34 -3.58 -10.21 -17.36
C HIS A 34 -4.43 -10.32 -16.09
N VAL A 35 -4.09 -11.29 -15.24
CA VAL A 35 -4.73 -11.52 -13.94
C VAL A 35 -3.66 -11.39 -12.87
N LEU A 36 -3.97 -10.61 -11.83
CA LEU A 36 -3.18 -10.50 -10.60
C LEU A 36 -3.99 -11.12 -9.47
N ARG A 37 -3.34 -11.91 -8.61
CA ARG A 37 -3.92 -12.48 -7.40
C ARG A 37 -3.01 -12.13 -6.25
N GLU A 38 -3.59 -11.55 -5.20
CA GLU A 38 -2.89 -11.19 -3.97
C GLU A 38 -3.67 -11.80 -2.79
N SER A 39 -2.94 -12.39 -1.85
CA SER A 39 -3.53 -12.98 -0.64
C SER A 39 -2.94 -12.30 0.58
N ARG A 40 -3.79 -11.72 1.43
CA ARG A 40 -3.37 -11.12 2.70
C ARG A 40 -4.15 -11.73 3.86
N ARG A 41 -3.44 -12.08 4.93
CA ARG A 41 -4.04 -12.47 6.20
C ARG A 41 -4.06 -11.26 7.13
N PHE A 42 -5.21 -10.98 7.72
CA PHE A 42 -5.37 -9.93 8.72
C PHE A 42 -5.17 -10.49 10.11
N SER A 43 -4.41 -9.77 10.93
CA SER A 43 -4.24 -10.06 12.34
C SER A 43 -5.21 -9.25 13.19
N GLU A 44 -5.44 -9.67 14.43
CA GLU A 44 -6.20 -8.89 15.41
C GLU A 44 -5.64 -7.47 15.58
N SER A 45 -4.32 -7.33 15.54
CA SER A 45 -3.67 -6.01 15.66
C SER A 45 -4.00 -5.07 14.48
N ASP A 46 -4.27 -5.61 13.29
CA ASP A 46 -4.68 -4.81 12.14
C ASP A 46 -6.12 -4.33 12.28
N VAL A 47 -7.00 -5.18 12.81
CA VAL A 47 -8.41 -4.86 13.11
C VAL A 47 -8.48 -3.78 14.19
N VAL A 48 -7.70 -3.93 15.27
CA VAL A 48 -7.64 -2.92 16.34
C VAL A 48 -7.11 -1.59 15.80
N ARG A 49 -5.96 -1.58 15.11
CA ARG A 49 -5.42 -0.35 14.51
C ARG A 49 -6.38 0.31 13.54
N TYR A 50 -7.10 -0.47 12.74
CA TYR A 50 -8.10 0.08 11.82
C TYR A 50 -9.26 0.72 12.59
N SER A 51 -9.73 0.10 13.68
CA SER A 51 -10.79 0.69 14.53
C SER A 51 -10.39 2.04 15.13
N GLU A 52 -9.11 2.21 15.48
CA GLU A 52 -8.58 3.46 16.03
C GLU A 52 -8.55 4.59 14.99
N VAL A 53 -8.12 4.26 13.77
CA VAL A 53 -7.98 5.25 12.67
C VAL A 53 -9.32 5.59 12.03
N SER A 54 -10.17 4.59 11.79
CA SER A 54 -11.49 4.77 11.16
C SER A 54 -12.54 5.29 12.14
N GLY A 55 -12.37 5.04 13.44
CA GLY A 55 -13.40 5.26 14.45
C GLY A 55 -14.46 4.15 14.50
N ASP A 56 -14.40 3.15 13.62
CA ASP A 56 -15.32 2.01 13.63
C ASP A 56 -14.96 1.03 14.76
N ARG A 57 -15.62 1.23 15.90
CA ARG A 57 -15.52 0.40 17.12
C ARG A 57 -16.70 -0.55 17.27
N ASN A 58 -17.34 -0.99 16.19
CA ASN A 58 -18.42 -1.95 16.28
C ASN A 58 -17.93 -3.24 17.00
N PRO A 59 -18.59 -3.69 18.08
CA PRO A 59 -18.16 -4.85 18.85
C PRO A 59 -18.07 -6.14 18.03
N VAL A 60 -18.74 -6.24 16.87
CA VAL A 60 -18.59 -7.37 15.94
C VAL A 60 -17.13 -7.59 15.48
N HIS A 61 -16.32 -6.53 15.49
CA HIS A 61 -14.92 -6.55 15.08
C HIS A 61 -13.95 -6.78 16.25
N LEU A 62 -14.35 -6.46 17.48
CA LEU A 62 -13.44 -6.36 18.63
C LEU A 62 -13.75 -7.38 19.74
N ASP A 63 -15.01 -7.79 19.87
CA ASP A 63 -15.49 -8.68 20.93
C ASP A 63 -15.95 -10.03 20.34
N ASP A 64 -15.24 -11.09 20.70
CA ASP A 64 -15.51 -12.45 20.22
C ASP A 64 -16.81 -13.02 20.79
N ALA A 65 -17.15 -12.67 22.04
CA ALA A 65 -18.40 -13.11 22.65
C ALA A 65 -19.59 -12.42 21.97
N PHE A 66 -19.50 -11.11 21.73
CA PHE A 66 -20.55 -10.39 21.00
C PHE A 66 -20.72 -10.92 19.58
N ALA A 67 -19.60 -11.14 18.86
CA ALA A 67 -19.64 -11.65 17.49
C ALA A 67 -20.34 -13.01 17.40
N ARG A 68 -20.04 -13.94 18.30
CA ARG A 68 -20.68 -15.27 18.30
C ARG A 68 -22.12 -15.26 18.79
N THR A 69 -22.37 -14.61 19.93
CA THR A 69 -23.63 -14.77 20.67
C THR A 69 -24.72 -13.82 20.21
N VAL A 70 -24.37 -12.58 19.89
CA VAL A 70 -25.34 -11.53 19.55
C VAL A 70 -25.44 -11.38 18.04
N ALA A 71 -24.30 -11.41 17.34
CA ALA A 71 -24.25 -11.23 15.90
C ALA A 71 -24.33 -12.54 15.10
N GLY A 72 -24.27 -13.71 15.75
CA GLY A 72 -24.45 -15.02 15.11
C GLY A 72 -23.29 -15.45 14.22
N PHE A 73 -22.09 -14.90 14.41
CA PHE A 73 -20.89 -15.30 13.70
C PHE A 73 -20.18 -16.43 14.45
N ASP A 74 -20.47 -17.69 14.08
CA ASP A 74 -19.87 -18.89 14.69
C ASP A 74 -18.33 -18.89 14.61
N GLY A 75 -17.78 -18.23 13.60
CA GLY A 75 -16.34 -18.05 13.38
C GLY A 75 -15.66 -17.05 14.30
N GLY A 76 -16.40 -16.35 15.16
CA GLY A 76 -15.88 -15.27 16.00
C GLY A 76 -15.87 -13.91 15.30
N ARG A 77 -14.98 -13.03 15.74
CA ARG A 77 -14.88 -11.64 15.23
C ARG A 77 -14.69 -11.58 13.72
N VAL A 78 -15.35 -10.61 13.10
CA VAL A 78 -15.28 -10.35 11.66
C VAL A 78 -14.33 -9.19 11.39
N VAL A 79 -13.60 -9.20 10.27
CA VAL A 79 -12.72 -8.07 9.87
C VAL A 79 -13.56 -6.94 9.29
N HIS A 80 -13.18 -5.68 9.52
CA HIS A 80 -13.84 -4.52 8.91
C HIS A 80 -13.87 -4.64 7.37
N GLY A 81 -15.06 -4.50 6.77
CA GLY A 81 -15.21 -4.60 5.30
C GLY A 81 -14.35 -3.58 4.57
N MET A 82 -14.28 -2.34 5.10
CA MET A 82 -13.48 -1.27 4.52
C MET A 82 -11.96 -1.46 4.72
N LEU A 83 -11.53 -2.18 5.75
CA LEU A 83 -10.12 -2.60 5.89
C LEU A 83 -9.74 -3.56 4.74
N VAL A 84 -10.61 -4.50 4.40
CA VAL A 84 -10.40 -5.40 3.25
C VAL A 84 -10.44 -4.61 1.93
N ALA A 85 -11.43 -3.74 1.76
CA ALA A 85 -11.59 -2.93 0.55
C ALA A 85 -10.40 -2.01 0.29
N SER A 86 -9.72 -1.52 1.36
CA SER A 86 -8.53 -0.69 1.24
C SER A 86 -7.37 -1.34 0.47
N LEU A 87 -7.36 -2.67 0.34
CA LEU A 87 -6.36 -3.39 -0.43
C LEU A 87 -6.48 -3.16 -1.94
N PHE A 88 -7.69 -2.98 -2.47
CA PHE A 88 -7.89 -2.81 -3.92
C PHE A 88 -7.07 -1.65 -4.50
N PRO A 89 -7.18 -0.40 -4.02
CA PRO A 89 -6.39 0.70 -4.56
C PRO A 89 -4.89 0.52 -4.32
N SER A 90 -4.49 -0.09 -3.19
CA SER A 90 -3.08 -0.35 -2.88
C SER A 90 -2.45 -1.33 -3.87
N VAL A 91 -3.09 -2.48 -4.11
CA VAL A 91 -2.60 -3.50 -5.04
C VAL A 91 -2.57 -2.95 -6.48
N ILE A 92 -3.62 -2.24 -6.89
CA ILE A 92 -3.65 -1.63 -8.23
C ILE A 92 -2.51 -0.63 -8.40
N SER A 93 -2.32 0.25 -7.41
CA SER A 93 -1.26 1.27 -7.45
C SER A 93 0.13 0.63 -7.51
N SER A 94 0.40 -0.34 -6.64
CA SER A 94 1.71 -0.99 -6.54
C SER A 94 2.12 -1.80 -7.77
N HIS A 95 1.15 -2.44 -8.44
CA HIS A 95 1.44 -3.35 -9.56
C HIS A 95 1.24 -2.72 -10.94
N PHE A 96 0.35 -1.75 -11.07
CA PHE A 96 -0.02 -1.17 -12.37
C PHE A 96 0.40 0.30 -12.52
N VAL A 97 0.59 1.02 -11.41
CA VAL A 97 0.93 2.46 -11.40
C VAL A 97 2.36 2.65 -10.89
N ARG A 98 3.36 2.12 -11.61
CA ARG A 98 4.79 2.45 -11.42
C ARG A 98 5.30 3.32 -12.59
N PRO A 99 6.30 4.20 -12.37
CA PRO A 99 6.47 5.45 -13.11
C PRO A 99 6.92 5.23 -14.56
N SER A 100 5.94 4.95 -15.40
CA SER A 100 6.03 5.02 -16.86
C SER A 100 4.89 5.92 -17.34
N GLY A 101 4.92 7.19 -16.90
CA GLY A 101 4.12 8.28 -17.50
C GLY A 101 2.63 8.01 -17.69
N LEU A 102 2.03 7.09 -16.92
CA LEU A 102 0.63 6.72 -17.08
C LEU A 102 -0.20 7.85 -16.45
N SER A 103 -0.56 8.84 -17.28
CA SER A 103 -1.54 9.84 -16.91
C SER A 103 -2.88 9.13 -16.75
N PHE A 104 -3.27 8.88 -15.50
CA PHE A 104 -4.61 8.42 -15.19
C PHE A 104 -5.55 9.55 -15.58
N ARG A 105 -6.20 9.44 -16.74
CA ARG A 105 -7.25 10.37 -17.15
C ARG A 105 -8.34 10.24 -16.10
N ARG A 106 -8.44 11.26 -15.25
CA ARG A 106 -9.43 11.33 -14.18
C ARG A 106 -10.79 11.12 -14.83
N ASN A 107 -11.36 9.95 -14.59
CA ASN A 107 -12.69 9.59 -15.02
C ASN A 107 -13.43 9.38 -13.70
N ASP A 108 -14.36 10.30 -13.40
CA ASP A 108 -14.91 10.52 -12.05
C ASP A 108 -15.72 9.32 -11.51
N ARG A 109 -15.84 8.25 -12.31
CA ARG A 109 -16.59 7.04 -12.02
C ARG A 109 -15.88 6.06 -11.06
N LEU A 110 -14.54 6.07 -10.99
CA LEU A 110 -13.83 5.18 -10.06
C LEU A 110 -13.80 5.71 -8.62
N PHE A 111 -13.78 7.03 -8.45
CA PHE A 111 -13.97 7.66 -7.14
C PHE A 111 -15.40 7.48 -6.64
N SER A 112 -16.38 7.50 -7.56
CA SER A 112 -17.79 7.27 -7.23
C SER A 112 -18.04 5.88 -6.63
N LEU A 113 -17.30 4.83 -7.02
CA LEU A 113 -17.43 3.50 -6.41
C LEU A 113 -16.94 3.47 -4.95
N LEU A 114 -15.90 4.24 -4.62
CA LEU A 114 -15.37 4.36 -3.25
C LEU A 114 -16.22 5.26 -2.36
N GLU A 115 -16.76 6.37 -2.90
CA GLU A 115 -17.76 7.18 -2.19
C GLU A 115 -19.07 6.42 -1.95
N PHE A 116 -19.52 5.61 -2.92
CA PHE A 116 -20.75 4.82 -2.79
C PHE A 116 -20.63 3.75 -1.69
N LEU A 117 -19.45 3.13 -1.54
CA LEU A 117 -19.18 2.19 -0.44
C LEU A 117 -19.02 2.87 0.93
N SER A 118 -18.79 4.18 0.97
CA SER A 118 -18.61 4.94 2.21
C SER A 118 -19.90 5.58 2.75
N ASN A 119 -21.00 5.52 1.99
CA ASN A 119 -22.25 6.23 2.29
C ASN A 119 -23.44 5.26 2.52
N THR A 120 -23.16 4.01 2.87
CA THR A 120 -24.16 3.00 3.25
C THR A 120 -23.93 2.59 4.69
#